data_AF-A0A069D6S7-F1
#
_entry.id   AF-A0A069D6S7-F1
#
_cell.length_a   1.000
_cell.length_b   1.000
_cell.length_c   1.000
_cell.angle_alpha   90.00
_cell.angle_beta   90.00
_cell.angle_gamma   90.00
#
_symmetry.space_group_name_H-M   'P 1'
#
loop_
_entity.id
_entity.type
_entity.pdbx_description
1 polymer ?
#
loop_
_entity_poly.entity_id
_entity_poly.type
_entity_poly.pdbx_seq_one_letter_code
_entity_poly.pdbx_strand_id
1 'polypeptide(L)' 'MQKWLSATEYVPQEKIAAVKSVYDELGIRMYCEQQIEMYCERAENCLTQLNVPDERKLQLKDIIYNLREREV' A
#
# COMPACT_ATOMS: atom_id res chain seq x y z
N MET A 1 1.53 0.43 24.54
CA MET A 1 0.90 -0.80 24.00
C MET A 1 0.22 -1.65 25.07
N GLN A 2 0.89 -2.00 26.18
CA GLN A 2 0.33 -2.86 27.24
C GLN A 2 -1.02 -2.37 27.81
N LYS A 3 -1.20 -1.05 27.96
CA LYS A 3 -2.48 -0.42 28.38
C LYS A 3 -3.69 -0.91 27.57
N TRP A 4 -3.55 -1.12 26.25
CA TRP A 4 -4.65 -1.52 25.38
C TRP A 4 -4.89 -3.03 25.36
N LEU A 5 -3.93 -3.83 25.81
CA LEU A 5 -4.01 -5.30 25.81
C LEU A 5 -4.78 -5.83 27.04
N SER A 6 -4.83 -5.05 28.13
CA SER A 6 -5.46 -5.45 29.39
C SER A 6 -6.70 -4.62 29.76
N ALA A 7 -7.05 -3.60 28.99
CA ALA A 7 -8.18 -2.72 29.28
C ALA A 7 -9.52 -3.42 28.98
N THR A 8 -10.37 -3.58 30.00
CA THR A 8 -11.75 -4.06 29.90
C THR A 8 -12.74 -2.95 29.54
N GLU A 9 -12.43 -1.71 29.92
CA GLU A 9 -13.19 -0.51 29.54
C GLU A 9 -12.26 0.51 28.89
N TYR A 10 -12.65 1.06 27.74
CA TYR A 10 -11.91 2.12 27.07
C TYR A 10 -12.78 2.89 26.08
N VAL A 11 -12.34 4.12 25.75
CA VAL A 11 -12.94 4.93 24.69
C VAL A 11 -12.43 4.44 23.33
N PRO A 12 -13.29 3.93 22.42
CA PRO A 12 -12.83 3.34 21.16
C PRO A 12 -12.00 4.29 20.30
N GLN A 13 -12.36 5.58 20.27
CA GLN A 13 -11.65 6.59 19.49
C GLN A 13 -10.21 6.80 19.97
N GLU A 14 -9.97 6.80 21.29
CA GLU A 14 -8.62 6.95 21.85
C GLU A 14 -7.73 5.76 21.50
N LYS A 15 -8.29 4.54 21.52
CA LYS A 15 -7.57 3.34 21.12
C LYS A 15 -7.20 3.38 19.64
N ILE A 16 -8.14 3.79 18.78
CA ILE A 16 -7.89 3.93 17.33
C ILE A 16 -6.79 4.96 17.08
N ALA A 17 -6.87 6.15 17.71
CA ALA A 17 -5.85 7.18 17.56
C ALA A 17 -4.46 6.70 18.03
N ALA A 18 -4.40 6.05 19.20
CA ALA A 18 -3.14 5.54 19.73
C ALA A 18 -2.54 4.41 18.86
N VAL A 19 -3.36 3.53 18.29
CA VAL A 19 -2.89 2.51 17.36
C VAL A 19 -2.41 3.17 16.06
N LYS A 20 -3.16 4.12 15.49
CA LYS A 20 -2.72 4.86 14.29
C LYS A 20 -1.38 5.56 14.49
N SER A 21 -1.17 6.22 15.63
CA SER A 21 0.12 6.85 15.98
C SER A 21 1.29 5.88 15.89
N VAL A 22 1.10 4.62 16.30
CA VAL A 22 2.16 3.60 16.18
C VAL A 22 2.48 3.31 14.71
N TYR A 23 1.48 3.23 13.82
CA TYR A 23 1.73 3.05 12.39
C TYR A 23 2.43 4.27 11.76
N ASP A 24 2.06 5.47 12.21
CA ASP A 24 2.67 6.72 11.76
C ASP A 24 4.13 6.84 12.22
N GLU A 25 4.42 6.56 13.49
CA GLU A 25 5.77 6.53 14.08
C GLU A 25 6.68 5.49 13.43
N LEU A 26 6.12 4.35 13.04
CA LEU A 26 6.84 3.30 12.31
C LEU A 26 7.02 3.62 10.83
N GLY A 27 6.46 4.72 10.33
CA GLY A 27 6.58 5.12 8.92
C GLY A 27 5.94 4.11 7.97
N ILE A 28 4.91 3.38 8.41
CA ILE A 28 4.29 2.30 7.62
C ILE A 28 3.75 2.83 6.29
N ARG A 29 3.28 4.08 6.24
CA ARG A 29 2.85 4.74 5.00
C ARG A 29 3.96 4.73 3.95
N MET A 30 5.14 5.24 4.30
CA MET A 30 6.29 5.28 3.39
C MET A 30 6.70 3.87 2.94
N TYR A 31 6.70 2.91 3.86
CA TYR A 31 7.00 1.51 3.50
C TYR A 31 5.97 0.94 2.52
N CYS A 32 4.68 1.19 2.73
CA CYS A 32 3.62 0.77 1.82
C CYS A 32 3.79 1.40 0.43
N GLU A 33 4.07 2.71 0.36
CA GLU A 33 4.33 3.43 -0.90
C GLU A 33 5.53 2.82 -1.64
N GLN A 34 6.63 2.51 -0.95
CA GLN A 34 7.79 1.84 -1.53
C GLN A 34 7.47 0.43 -2.05
N GLN A 35 6.63 -0.34 -1.33
CA GLN A 35 6.21 -1.65 -1.79
C GLN A 35 5.34 -1.56 -3.04
N ILE A 36 4.41 -0.59 -3.09
CA ILE A 36 3.56 -0.34 -4.27
C ILE A 36 4.45 -0.04 -5.48
N GLU A 37 5.42 0.87 -5.34
CA GLU A 37 6.36 1.21 -6.41
C GLU A 37 7.13 0.00 -6.90
N MET A 38 7.75 -0.76 -5.98
CA MET A 38 8.51 -1.96 -6.30
C MET A 38 7.69 -3.00 -7.09
N TYR A 39 6.44 -3.25 -6.68
CA TYR A 39 5.59 -4.21 -7.39
C TYR A 39 5.09 -3.68 -8.73
N CYS A 40 4.83 -2.38 -8.86
CA CYS A 40 4.47 -1.76 -10.14
C CYS A 40 5.62 -1.85 -11.14
N GLU A 41 6.85 -1.50 -10.73
CA GLU A 41 8.05 -1.67 -11.56
C GLU A 41 8.26 -3.12 -11.99
N ARG A 42 8.07 -4.08 -11.07
CA ARG A 42 8.15 -5.50 -11.40
C ARG A 42 7.10 -5.92 -12.42
N ALA A 43 5.87 -5.44 -12.28
CA ALA A 43 4.80 -5.72 -13.24
C ALA A 43 5.12 -5.15 -14.63
N GLU A 44 5.63 -3.92 -14.70
CA GLU A 44 6.08 -3.31 -15.97
C GLU A 44 7.20 -4.13 -16.62
N ASN A 45 8.21 -4.53 -15.84
CA ASN A 45 9.30 -5.38 -16.30
C ASN A 45 8.83 -6.75 -16.80
N CYS A 46 7.79 -7.33 -16.19
CA CYS A 46 7.16 -8.55 -16.70
C CYS A 46 6.47 -8.30 -18.04
N LEU A 47 5.76 -7.18 -18.20
CA LEU A 47 5.07 -6.84 -19.44
C LEU A 47 6.03 -6.56 -20.60
N THR A 48 7.20 -5.96 -20.35
CA THR A 48 8.21 -5.71 -21.40
C THR A 48 8.80 -7.01 -21.94
N GLN A 49 8.95 -8.04 -21.10
CA GLN A 49 9.47 -9.35 -21.49
C GLN A 49 8.48 -10.18 -22.34
N LEU A 50 7.20 -9.82 -22.38
CA LEU A 50 6.22 -10.52 -23.21
C LEU A 50 6.41 -10.17 -24.69
N ASN A 51 6.64 -11.19 -25.53
CA ASN A 51 6.70 -11.05 -26.98
C ASN A 51 5.30 -10.99 -27.62
N VAL A 52 4.51 -9.99 -27.23
CA VAL A 52 3.18 -9.71 -27.79
C VAL A 52 3.09 -8.24 -28.18
N PRO A 53 2.24 -7.87 -29.15
CA PRO A 53 2.03 -6.47 -29.52
C PRO A 53 1.66 -5.62 -28.30
N ASP A 54 2.21 -4.42 -28.21
CA ASP A 54 2.02 -3.53 -27.05
C ASP A 54 0.57 -3.13 -26.84
N GLU A 55 -0.23 -3.08 -27.90
CA GLU A 55 -1.68 -2.85 -27.85
C GLU A 55 -2.39 -3.84 -26.91
N ARG A 56 -1.94 -5.10 -26.87
CA ARG A 56 -2.50 -6.13 -25.99
C ARG A 56 -2.11 -5.93 -24.51
N LYS A 57 -1.08 -5.12 -24.25
CA LYS A 57 -0.59 -4.82 -22.91
C LYS A 57 -1.22 -3.55 -22.33
N LEU A 58 -1.92 -2.74 -23.15
CA LEU A 58 -2.43 -1.42 -22.76
C LEU A 58 -3.33 -1.48 -21.53
N GLN A 59 -4.28 -2.43 -21.48
CA GLN A 59 -5.17 -2.60 -20.33
C GLN A 59 -4.42 -2.93 -19.04
N LEU A 60 -3.36 -3.73 -19.13
CA LEU A 60 -2.54 -4.08 -17.97
C LEU A 60 -1.66 -2.91 -17.51
N LYS A 61 -1.12 -2.13 -18.46
CA LYS A 61 -0.39 -0.89 -18.15
C LYS A 61 -1.28 0.13 -17.46
N ASP A 62 -2.52 0.29 -17.91
CA ASP A 62 -3.50 1.17 -17.28
C ASP A 62 -3.82 0.76 -15.84
N ILE A 63 -3.97 -0.55 -15.56
CA ILE A 63 -4.15 -1.04 -14.20
C ILE A 63 -2.93 -0.72 -13.32
N ILE A 64 -1.71 -0.94 -13.82
CA ILE A 64 -0.48 -0.63 -13.07
C ILE A 64 -0.41 0.86 -12.74
N TYR A 65 -0.70 1.72 -13.72
CA TYR A 65 -0.72 3.17 -13.55
C TYR A 65 -1.76 3.60 -12.50
N ASN A 66 -2.99 3.10 -12.61
CA ASN A 66 -4.08 3.38 -11.66
C ASN A 66 -3.82 2.82 -10.25
N LEU A 67 -2.95 1.81 -10.09
CA LEU A 67 -2.52 1.30 -8.79
C LEU A 67 -1.44 2.18 -8.15
N ARG A 68 -0.54 2.76 -8.96
CA ARG A 68 0.52 3.67 -8.52
C ARG A 68 -0.03 5.05 -8.13
N GLU A 69 -0.98 5.60 -8.90
CA GLU A 69 -1.56 6.93 -8.67
C GLU A 69 -2.80 6.96 -7.76
N ARG A 70 -2.97 5.98 -6.86
CA ARG A 70 -4.05 6.05 -5.88
C ARG A 70 -3.76 7.14 -4.84
N GLU A 71 -4.07 8.38 -5.17
CA GLU A 71 -4.32 9.39 -4.15
C GLU A 71 -5.56 8.97 -3.34
N VAL A 72 -5.42 9.01 -2.01
CA VAL A 72 -6.48 8.73 -1.03
C VAL A 72 -6.96 10.04 -0.44
#